data_AF-A0A3B0W2W2-F1
#
_entry.id   AF-A0A3B0W2W2-F1
#
_cell.length_a   1.000
_cell.length_b   1.000
_cell.length_c   1.000
_cell.angle_alpha   90.00
_cell.angle_beta   90.00
_cell.angle_gamma   90.00
#
_symmetry.space_group_name_H-M   'P 1'
#
loop_
_entity.id
_entity.type
_entity.pdbx_description
1 polymer ?
#
loop_
_entity_poly.entity_id
_entity_poly.type
_entity_poly.pdbx_seq_one_letter_code
_entity_poly.pdbx_strand_id
1 'polypeptide(L)'
;MKFKQMKFSIFTLVALFMYSALINVYAGENPEVEFKTSMGTFKMEFYQDKAPLSVENFLKYVDDGFYDNTIFHRVVKDFVVQGGGFDSGLKPKETRAAIKSESSNRLKNLRGTVAMARRNHPDTATSQFYINLSHNEALDYKNQYMPRYTVFGKISKGMDVIDKISIVETAQVDKRANVPVKDVMLISAKRVVSKPVVKKTKAKSNPVSYVEGEHYALLDKPVPTRDSSKIEVIEIFSYGCPRCYEFEPLVQSWGQRQGSDVDFWAFPAVWNQPMKLFAQAFYTAHVLGVLDKIHHPLFTALVIEQKTIHNKPEMANFFALHGIDEKTFTATFNSMAVESMVRQAEERVRLYKPAGAPEIVVNGKYRIDRMRAGGQEEMLAITDFLINKERAALGK
;
A
#
# COMPACT_ATOMS: atom_id res chain seq x y z
N MET A 1 22.10 74.32 -7.91
CA MET A 1 21.45 73.38 -6.98
C MET A 1 21.70 71.96 -7.52
N LYS A 2 22.45 71.13 -6.80
CA LYS A 2 23.11 69.92 -7.32
C LYS A 2 22.18 68.71 -7.35
N PHE A 3 22.21 67.97 -8.47
CA PHE A 3 21.68 66.61 -8.62
C PHE A 3 22.32 65.67 -7.60
N LYS A 4 21.52 64.86 -6.91
CA LYS A 4 21.99 63.74 -6.08
C LYS A 4 21.49 62.44 -6.70
N GLN A 5 22.40 61.73 -7.37
CA GLN A 5 22.19 60.35 -7.80
C GLN A 5 21.99 59.46 -6.58
N MET A 6 20.91 58.69 -6.55
CA MET A 6 20.73 57.62 -5.58
C MET A 6 20.88 56.29 -6.31
N LYS A 7 22.03 55.67 -6.10
CA LYS A 7 22.36 54.32 -6.58
C LYS A 7 21.48 53.32 -5.84
N PHE A 8 20.55 52.67 -6.54
CA PHE A 8 19.94 51.45 -6.01
C PHE A 8 20.94 50.29 -6.19
N SER A 9 21.39 49.76 -5.06
CA SER A 9 22.34 48.65 -4.97
C SER A 9 21.71 47.37 -5.52
N ILE A 10 22.37 46.73 -6.48
CA ILE A 10 22.02 45.43 -7.11
C ILE A 10 22.32 44.25 -6.15
N PHE A 11 22.19 44.44 -4.83
CA PHE A 11 22.57 43.43 -3.82
C PHE A 11 21.43 43.00 -2.90
N THR A 12 20.18 43.07 -3.39
CA THR A 12 19.02 42.56 -2.63
C THR A 12 17.96 41.92 -3.54
N LEU A 13 18.39 41.22 -4.60
CA LEU A 13 17.48 40.45 -5.46
C LEU A 13 18.00 39.06 -5.87
N VAL A 14 18.94 38.50 -5.10
CA VAL A 14 19.46 37.11 -5.30
C VAL A 14 19.23 36.23 -4.06
N ALA A 15 18.74 36.78 -2.95
CA ALA A 15 18.53 36.04 -1.70
C ALA A 15 17.10 35.48 -1.50
N LEU A 16 16.23 35.51 -2.52
CA LEU A 16 14.89 34.90 -2.47
C LEU A 16 14.64 33.80 -3.50
N PHE A 17 15.69 33.34 -4.20
CA PHE A 17 15.63 32.22 -5.15
C PHE A 17 16.53 31.03 -4.75
N MET A 18 16.99 31.00 -3.49
CA MET A 18 17.68 29.86 -2.86
C MET A 18 17.02 29.47 -1.54
N TYR A 19 15.71 29.23 -1.56
CA TYR A 19 15.00 28.54 -0.46
C TYR A 19 13.90 27.63 -1.01
N SER A 20 14.17 26.96 -2.12
CA SER A 20 13.29 25.96 -2.73
C SER A 20 14.05 24.66 -3.02
N ALA A 21 14.86 24.21 -2.06
CA ALA A 21 15.45 22.88 -2.09
C ALA A 21 15.42 22.27 -0.68
N LEU A 22 14.96 21.02 -0.63
CA LEU A 22 14.97 20.11 0.52
C LEU A 22 13.77 20.20 1.47
N ILE A 23 12.58 19.90 0.95
CA ILE A 23 11.70 18.99 1.69
C ILE A 23 11.93 17.62 1.06
N ASN A 24 12.89 16.87 1.61
CA ASN A 24 13.00 15.45 1.34
C ASN A 24 11.74 14.79 1.90
N VAL A 25 10.78 14.47 1.02
CA VAL A 25 9.77 13.46 1.34
C VAL A 25 10.50 12.13 1.36
N TYR A 26 11.04 11.77 2.52
CA TYR A 26 11.43 10.40 2.79
C TYR A 26 10.14 9.58 2.93
N ALA A 27 9.58 9.11 1.81
CA ALA A 27 8.80 7.88 1.82
C ALA A 27 9.81 6.76 2.13
N GLY A 28 10.07 6.52 3.42
CA GLY A 28 10.97 5.46 3.86
C GLY A 28 10.47 4.11 3.34
N GLU A 29 11.37 3.28 2.82
CA GLU A 29 11.05 1.88 2.57
C GLU A 29 10.57 1.23 3.88
N ASN A 30 9.61 0.30 3.78
CA ASN A 30 9.16 -0.47 4.94
C ASN A 30 10.38 -1.12 5.62
N PRO A 31 10.51 -1.01 6.96
CA PRO A 31 11.61 -1.63 7.67
C PRO A 31 11.67 -3.13 7.40
N GLU A 32 12.87 -3.68 7.22
CA GLU A 32 13.10 -5.12 7.09
C GLU A 32 14.02 -5.61 8.22
N VAL A 33 13.73 -6.80 8.76
CA VAL A 33 14.57 -7.47 9.75
C VAL A 33 14.91 -8.87 9.25
N GLU A 34 16.19 -9.23 9.34
CA GLU A 34 16.68 -10.58 9.11
C GLU A 34 16.71 -11.35 10.42
N PHE A 35 16.13 -12.53 10.40
CA PHE A 35 16.06 -13.44 11.53
C PHE A 35 16.86 -14.70 11.22
N LYS A 36 17.85 -14.98 12.06
CA LYS A 36 18.59 -16.24 12.03
C LYS A 36 17.99 -17.17 13.07
N THR A 37 17.66 -18.39 12.65
CA THR A 37 17.13 -19.43 13.53
C THR A 37 18.00 -20.67 13.46
N SER A 38 17.79 -21.60 14.39
CA SER A 38 18.36 -22.95 14.34
C SER A 38 17.94 -23.75 13.09
N MET A 39 16.92 -23.31 12.35
CA MET A 39 16.38 -24.03 11.18
C MET A 39 16.59 -23.29 9.85
N GLY A 40 17.31 -22.16 9.86
CA GLY A 40 17.57 -21.34 8.68
C GLY A 40 17.36 -19.86 8.92
N THR A 41 17.50 -19.06 7.86
CA THR A 41 17.36 -17.61 7.90
C THR A 41 16.13 -17.18 7.12
N PHE A 42 15.33 -16.30 7.69
CA PHE A 42 14.18 -15.69 7.03
C PHE A 42 14.18 -14.18 7.26
N LYS A 43 13.36 -13.45 6.51
CA LYS A 43 13.21 -12.00 6.62
C LYS A 43 11.76 -11.59 6.77
N MET A 44 11.53 -10.54 7.55
CA MET A 44 10.23 -9.90 7.66
C MET A 44 10.30 -8.45 7.19
N GLU A 45 9.31 -8.03 6.42
CA GLU A 45 9.02 -6.64 6.09
C GLU A 45 7.86 -6.15 6.97
N PHE A 46 7.95 -4.91 7.46
CA PHE A 46 6.98 -4.34 8.39
C PHE A 46 6.23 -3.14 7.81
N TYR A 47 4.91 -3.12 7.99
CA TYR A 47 4.01 -2.10 7.44
C TYR A 47 4.00 -0.84 8.31
N GLN A 48 5.08 -0.05 8.25
CA GLN A 48 5.29 1.13 9.10
C GLN A 48 4.18 2.17 8.96
N ASP A 49 3.57 2.27 7.78
CA ASP A 49 2.45 3.17 7.48
C ASP A 49 1.10 2.66 7.99
N LYS A 50 0.91 1.33 8.11
CA LYS A 50 -0.35 0.69 8.52
C LYS A 50 -0.44 0.36 10.01
N ALA A 51 0.69 0.14 10.67
CA ALA A 51 0.77 -0.23 12.08
C ALA A 51 1.97 0.44 12.78
N PRO A 52 2.08 1.78 12.72
CA PRO A 52 3.27 2.50 13.19
C PRO A 52 3.66 2.18 14.63
N LEU A 53 2.70 2.03 15.56
CA LEU A 53 2.99 1.72 16.96
C LEU A 53 3.54 0.31 17.12
N SER A 54 2.95 -0.66 16.40
CA SER A 54 3.37 -2.06 16.43
C SER A 54 4.76 -2.24 15.82
N VAL A 55 5.00 -1.59 14.68
CA VAL A 55 6.31 -1.62 14.01
C VAL A 55 7.37 -0.94 14.86
N GLU A 56 7.12 0.26 15.38
CA GLU A 56 8.06 0.97 16.24
C GLU A 56 8.41 0.16 17.50
N ASN A 57 7.39 -0.41 18.16
CA ASN A 57 7.57 -1.26 19.33
C ASN A 57 8.42 -2.50 19.00
N PHE A 58 8.07 -3.22 17.93
CA PHE A 58 8.79 -4.42 17.53
C PHE A 58 10.25 -4.12 17.19
N LEU A 59 10.50 -3.06 16.43
CA LEU A 59 11.85 -2.70 16.03
C LEU A 59 12.71 -2.20 17.20
N LYS A 60 12.13 -1.59 18.24
CA LYS A 60 12.87 -1.29 19.48
C LYS A 60 13.41 -2.56 20.13
N TYR A 61 12.60 -3.61 20.23
CA TYR A 61 13.08 -4.92 20.73
C TYR A 61 14.17 -5.53 19.85
N VAL A 62 14.09 -5.36 18.52
CA VAL A 62 15.16 -5.79 17.60
C VAL A 62 16.45 -5.03 17.88
N ASP A 63 16.38 -3.70 18.04
CA ASP A 63 17.56 -2.85 18.25
C ASP A 63 18.25 -3.11 19.59
N ASP A 64 17.48 -3.48 20.62
CA ASP A 64 18.00 -3.86 21.93
C ASP A 64 18.62 -5.28 21.94
N GLY A 65 18.52 -6.04 20.85
CA GLY A 65 18.92 -7.45 20.80
C GLY A 65 18.01 -8.35 21.65
N PHE A 66 16.80 -7.90 22.02
CA PHE A 66 15.90 -8.63 22.92
C PHE A 66 15.54 -10.04 22.42
N TYR A 67 15.40 -10.17 21.10
CA TYR A 67 15.03 -11.42 20.45
C TYR A 67 16.18 -12.42 20.33
N ASP A 68 17.42 -12.01 20.61
CA ASP A 68 18.57 -12.89 20.52
C ASP A 68 18.46 -14.02 21.56
N ASN A 69 18.68 -15.24 21.08
CA ASN A 69 18.56 -16.50 21.81
C ASN A 69 17.18 -16.76 22.44
N THR A 70 16.13 -16.13 21.90
CA THR A 70 14.74 -16.50 22.26
C THR A 70 14.31 -17.77 21.54
N ILE A 71 13.14 -18.32 21.90
CA ILE A 71 12.57 -19.50 21.27
C ILE A 71 11.21 -19.24 20.63
N PHE A 72 10.90 -20.00 19.58
CA PHE A 72 9.50 -20.22 19.18
C PHE A 72 8.87 -21.19 20.17
N HIS A 73 8.08 -20.65 21.09
CA HIS A 73 7.55 -21.37 22.25
C HIS A 73 6.17 -21.99 21.99
N ARG A 74 5.59 -21.78 20.80
CA ARG A 74 4.34 -22.40 20.38
C ARG A 74 4.30 -22.56 18.87
N VAL A 75 4.05 -23.78 18.41
CA VAL A 75 3.91 -24.13 16.99
C VAL A 75 2.63 -24.93 16.82
N VAL A 76 1.63 -24.37 16.12
CA VAL A 76 0.41 -25.08 15.79
C VAL A 76 0.35 -25.25 14.29
N LYS A 77 0.50 -26.50 13.84
CA LYS A 77 0.46 -26.86 12.42
C LYS A 77 -0.80 -26.28 11.76
N ASP A 78 -0.62 -25.74 10.56
CA ASP A 78 -1.67 -25.11 9.75
C ASP A 78 -2.37 -23.90 10.39
N PHE A 79 -1.84 -23.38 11.51
CA PHE A 79 -2.38 -22.21 12.21
C PHE A 79 -1.31 -21.12 12.35
N VAL A 80 -0.41 -21.23 13.33
CA VAL A 80 0.59 -20.19 13.61
C VAL A 80 1.89 -20.75 14.22
N VAL A 81 2.98 -20.03 14.00
CA VAL A 81 4.25 -20.17 14.73
C VAL A 81 4.46 -18.92 15.57
N GLN A 82 4.62 -19.05 16.89
CA GLN A 82 4.67 -17.93 17.83
C GLN A 82 5.99 -17.89 18.62
N GLY A 83 6.57 -16.69 18.76
CA GLY A 83 7.87 -16.47 19.36
C GLY A 83 8.00 -15.12 20.08
N GLY A 84 9.23 -14.78 20.49
CA GLY A 84 9.58 -13.45 20.96
C GLY A 84 9.21 -13.12 22.42
N GLY A 85 9.03 -14.12 23.29
CA GLY A 85 8.66 -13.90 24.69
C GLY A 85 9.42 -14.72 25.73
N PHE A 86 10.22 -15.70 25.29
CA PHE A 86 10.85 -16.68 26.18
C PHE A 86 12.25 -17.03 25.70
N ASP A 87 13.16 -17.23 26.65
CA ASP A 87 14.42 -17.94 26.42
C ASP A 87 14.20 -19.45 26.52
N SER A 88 15.25 -20.23 26.22
CA SER A 88 15.25 -21.70 26.38
C SER A 88 14.76 -22.14 27.76
N GLY A 89 13.98 -23.22 27.79
CA GLY A 89 13.32 -23.68 29.01
C GLY A 89 12.09 -22.85 29.42
N LEU A 90 11.46 -22.15 28.46
CA LEU A 90 10.23 -21.36 28.67
C LEU A 90 10.37 -20.28 29.77
N LYS A 91 11.56 -19.70 29.91
CA LYS A 91 11.82 -18.61 30.85
C LYS A 91 11.31 -17.29 30.26
N PRO A 92 10.29 -16.63 30.84
CA PRO A 92 9.76 -15.40 30.28
C PRO A 92 10.79 -14.27 30.39
N LYS A 93 10.87 -13.45 29.35
CA LYS A 93 11.69 -12.23 29.36
C LYS A 93 10.87 -11.05 29.84
N GLU A 94 11.51 -10.11 30.54
CA GLU A 94 10.88 -8.86 30.95
C GLU A 94 10.61 -7.96 29.75
N THR A 95 9.41 -7.40 29.66
CA THR A 95 8.97 -6.64 28.49
C THR A 95 8.76 -5.16 28.79
N ARG A 96 8.84 -4.32 27.76
CA ARG A 96 8.37 -2.93 27.76
C ARG A 96 6.85 -2.86 28.03
N ALA A 97 6.35 -1.64 28.21
CA ALA A 97 4.94 -1.37 28.37
C ALA A 97 4.13 -1.86 27.16
N ALA A 98 2.88 -2.24 27.40
CA ALA A 98 1.98 -2.66 26.34
C ALA A 98 1.61 -1.49 25.41
N ILE A 99 1.37 -1.81 24.14
CA ILE A 99 0.95 -0.85 23.12
C ILE A 99 -0.54 -0.97 22.80
N LYS A 100 -1.10 0.13 22.27
CA LYS A 100 -2.46 0.15 21.74
C LYS A 100 -2.58 -0.72 20.50
N SER A 101 -3.68 -1.45 20.37
CA SER A 101 -3.99 -2.26 19.20
C SER A 101 -4.27 -1.38 17.99
N GLU A 102 -3.64 -1.71 16.86
CA GLU A 102 -3.88 -1.09 15.54
C GLU A 102 -4.62 -2.05 14.60
N SER A 103 -5.26 -3.08 15.13
CA SER A 103 -6.02 -4.08 14.34
C SER A 103 -7.13 -3.48 13.47
N SER A 104 -7.59 -2.27 13.78
CA SER A 104 -8.45 -1.47 12.91
C SER A 104 -7.82 -1.11 11.56
N ASN A 105 -6.53 -1.40 11.34
CA ASN A 105 -5.88 -1.35 10.04
C ASN A 105 -6.43 -2.39 9.03
N ARG A 106 -7.25 -3.35 9.52
CA ARG A 106 -7.98 -4.36 8.73
C ARG A 106 -7.10 -5.29 7.90
N LEU A 107 -5.79 -5.30 8.15
CA LEU A 107 -4.88 -6.24 7.53
C LEU A 107 -5.27 -7.66 7.95
N LYS A 108 -5.31 -8.56 6.96
CA LYS A 108 -5.80 -9.93 7.10
C LYS A 108 -4.69 -10.85 7.58
N ASN A 109 -5.02 -11.80 8.44
CA ASN A 109 -4.15 -12.88 8.92
C ASN A 109 -4.03 -13.94 7.82
N LEU A 110 -3.49 -13.56 6.67
CA LEU A 110 -3.18 -14.46 5.56
C LEU A 110 -1.89 -15.22 5.85
N ARG A 111 -1.68 -16.35 5.17
CA ARG A 111 -0.42 -17.09 5.24
C ARG A 111 0.78 -16.15 4.98
N GLY A 112 1.81 -16.27 5.80
CA GLY A 112 3.03 -15.46 5.72
C GLY A 112 2.93 -14.07 6.36
N THR A 113 1.76 -13.66 6.86
CA THR A 113 1.64 -12.40 7.62
C THR A 113 2.11 -12.57 9.06
N VAL A 114 2.54 -11.46 9.67
CA VAL A 114 3.05 -11.40 11.05
C VAL A 114 2.14 -10.49 11.86
N ALA A 115 1.70 -10.96 13.02
CA ALA A 115 0.80 -10.23 13.90
C ALA A 115 1.28 -10.23 15.36
N MET A 116 0.92 -9.17 16.09
CA MET A 116 1.25 -9.04 17.50
C MET A 116 0.47 -10.06 18.32
N ALA A 117 1.16 -10.85 19.14
CA ALA A 117 0.51 -11.68 20.14
C ALA A 117 0.14 -10.81 21.36
N ARG A 118 -0.96 -11.18 22.04
CA ARG A 118 -1.51 -10.43 23.17
C ARG A 118 -2.17 -11.36 24.18
N ARG A 119 -2.45 -10.83 25.38
CA ARG A 119 -3.39 -11.46 26.34
C ARG A 119 -4.83 -11.14 25.94
N ASN A 120 -5.80 -11.36 26.83
CA ASN A 120 -7.22 -11.23 26.50
C ASN A 120 -7.62 -9.82 26.01
N HIS A 121 -7.05 -8.77 26.59
CA HIS A 121 -7.35 -7.39 26.20
C HIS A 121 -6.54 -6.97 24.95
N PRO A 122 -7.14 -6.28 23.97
CA PRO A 122 -6.48 -5.90 22.71
C PRO A 122 -5.18 -5.12 22.90
N ASP A 123 -5.17 -4.18 23.84
CA ASP A 123 -4.04 -3.28 24.13
C ASP A 123 -3.03 -3.88 25.12
N THR A 124 -2.73 -5.18 24.97
CA THR A 124 -1.79 -5.90 25.85
C THR A 124 -0.62 -6.53 25.12
N ALA A 125 -0.46 -6.21 23.83
CA ALA A 125 0.68 -6.65 23.05
C ALA A 125 1.98 -5.98 23.56
N THR A 126 3.04 -6.77 23.69
CA THR A 126 4.38 -6.30 24.07
C THR A 126 5.42 -6.80 23.06
N SER A 127 6.18 -7.86 23.36
CA SER A 127 7.28 -8.35 22.51
C SER A 127 6.90 -9.55 21.62
N GLN A 128 5.86 -10.29 21.98
CA GLN A 128 5.52 -11.54 21.31
C GLN A 128 4.82 -11.30 19.98
N PHE A 129 5.12 -12.15 19.00
CA PHE A 129 4.53 -12.14 17.66
C PHE A 129 4.22 -13.56 17.21
N TYR A 130 3.33 -13.68 16.23
CA TYR A 130 3.10 -14.94 15.52
C TYR A 130 3.12 -14.75 14.00
N ILE A 131 3.52 -15.80 13.31
CA ILE A 131 3.53 -15.91 11.85
C ILE A 131 2.39 -16.84 11.45
N ASN A 132 1.51 -16.38 10.56
CA ASN A 132 0.37 -17.14 10.06
C ASN A 132 0.81 -18.22 9.05
N LEU A 133 0.42 -19.47 9.27
CA LEU A 133 0.71 -20.60 8.36
C LEU A 133 -0.39 -20.84 7.32
N SER A 134 -1.58 -20.29 7.56
CA SER A 134 -2.76 -20.38 6.70
C SER A 134 -3.55 -19.07 6.77
N HIS A 135 -4.71 -18.99 6.12
CA HIS A 135 -5.62 -17.87 6.31
C HIS A 135 -6.46 -18.05 7.57
N ASN A 136 -6.15 -17.27 8.61
CA ASN A 136 -6.78 -17.33 9.92
C ASN A 136 -7.86 -16.26 10.07
N GLU A 137 -8.94 -16.35 9.31
CA GLU A 137 -10.00 -15.33 9.26
C GLU A 137 -10.66 -15.03 10.62
N ALA A 138 -10.65 -15.98 11.55
CA ALA A 138 -11.13 -15.81 12.92
C ALA A 138 -10.30 -14.81 13.74
N LEU A 139 -9.06 -14.55 13.32
CA LEU A 139 -8.13 -13.59 13.93
C LEU A 139 -8.21 -12.20 13.28
N ASP A 140 -8.98 -12.04 12.20
CA ASP A 140 -9.13 -10.76 11.52
C ASP A 140 -10.06 -9.82 12.28
N TYR A 141 -9.70 -8.54 12.28
CA TYR A 141 -10.57 -7.48 12.80
C TYR A 141 -12.00 -7.64 12.27
N LYS A 142 -12.96 -7.66 13.19
CA LYS A 142 -14.39 -7.72 12.86
C LYS A 142 -15.05 -6.36 13.08
N ASN A 143 -14.88 -5.76 14.25
CA ASN A 143 -15.38 -4.43 14.61
C ASN A 143 -14.70 -3.92 15.89
N GLN A 144 -15.08 -2.74 16.39
CA GLN A 144 -14.50 -2.12 17.58
C GLN A 144 -14.64 -2.96 18.87
N TYR A 145 -15.67 -3.82 18.96
CA TYR A 145 -15.89 -4.72 20.09
C TYR A 145 -15.17 -6.07 19.92
N MET A 146 -14.80 -6.41 18.68
CA MET A 146 -14.03 -7.59 18.32
C MET A 146 -12.83 -7.21 17.45
N PRO A 147 -11.84 -6.47 18.03
CA PRO A 147 -10.70 -5.96 17.28
C PRO A 147 -9.75 -7.08 16.84
N ARG A 148 -9.78 -8.24 17.50
CA ARG A 148 -8.94 -9.42 17.23
C ARG A 148 -7.44 -9.11 17.32
N TYR A 149 -6.67 -9.17 16.23
CA TYR A 149 -5.21 -9.09 16.23
C TYR A 149 -4.67 -8.12 15.17
N THR A 150 -3.60 -7.40 15.51
CA THR A 150 -2.93 -6.45 14.64
C THR A 150 -1.89 -7.17 13.78
N VAL A 151 -2.15 -7.32 12.49
CA VAL A 151 -1.11 -7.65 11.51
C VAL A 151 -0.28 -6.40 11.27
N PHE A 152 1.05 -6.54 11.32
CA PHE A 152 2.00 -5.42 11.21
C PHE A 152 3.19 -5.72 10.28
N GLY A 153 3.23 -6.89 9.65
CA GLY A 153 4.25 -7.23 8.67
C GLY A 153 3.96 -8.53 7.91
N LYS A 154 4.92 -8.95 7.08
CA LYS A 154 4.92 -10.21 6.33
C LYS A 154 6.32 -10.82 6.23
N ILE A 155 6.39 -12.13 6.03
CA ILE A 155 7.61 -12.80 5.58
C ILE A 155 7.93 -12.30 4.17
N SER A 156 9.08 -11.64 4.00
CA SER A 156 9.57 -11.18 2.70
C SER A 156 10.47 -12.23 2.02
N LYS A 157 11.17 -13.06 2.81
CA LYS A 157 12.00 -14.17 2.34
C LYS A 157 12.06 -15.30 3.37
N GLY A 158 12.23 -16.53 2.91
CA GLY A 158 12.46 -17.69 3.78
C GLY A 158 11.19 -18.28 4.39
N MET A 159 10.06 -18.24 3.67
CA MET A 159 8.83 -18.91 4.12
C MET A 159 9.02 -20.42 4.27
N ASP A 160 9.91 -21.03 3.48
CA ASP A 160 10.28 -22.45 3.60
C ASP A 160 10.92 -22.78 4.97
N VAL A 161 11.62 -21.81 5.59
CA VAL A 161 12.14 -21.94 6.96
C VAL A 161 11.00 -22.00 7.95
N ILE A 162 9.97 -21.16 7.77
CA ILE A 162 8.77 -21.18 8.60
C ILE A 162 7.99 -22.49 8.42
N ASP A 163 7.91 -22.99 7.19
CA ASP A 163 7.27 -24.29 6.90
C ASP A 163 8.02 -25.45 7.58
N LYS A 164 9.36 -25.44 7.60
CA LYS A 164 10.16 -26.40 8.36
C LYS A 164 9.90 -26.33 9.86
N ILE A 165 9.79 -25.12 10.41
CA ILE A 165 9.45 -24.93 11.84
C ILE A 165 8.03 -25.43 12.13
N SER A 166 7.09 -25.28 11.19
CA SER A 166 5.68 -25.63 11.39
C SER A 166 5.40 -27.12 11.62
N ILE A 167 6.33 -27.99 11.23
CA ILE A 167 6.19 -29.46 11.29
C ILE A 167 7.06 -30.09 12.38
N VAL A 168 7.71 -29.30 13.24
CA VAL A 168 8.47 -29.85 14.37
C VAL A 168 7.56 -30.58 15.34
N GLU A 169 8.09 -31.61 16.00
CA GLU A 169 7.38 -32.31 17.05
C GLU A 169 7.08 -31.35 18.22
N THR A 170 5.84 -31.39 18.72
CA THR A 170 5.41 -30.57 19.85
C THR A 170 4.79 -31.39 20.97
N ALA A 171 4.97 -30.96 22.21
CA ALA A 171 4.39 -31.55 23.39
C ALA A 171 3.63 -30.51 24.23
N GLN A 172 2.91 -31.00 25.23
CA GLN A 172 2.41 -30.17 26.31
C GLN A 172 3.48 -30.04 27.39
N VAL A 173 3.80 -28.80 27.78
CA VAL A 173 4.72 -28.49 28.88
C VAL A 173 3.99 -27.61 29.88
N ASP A 174 3.84 -28.10 31.11
CA ASP A 174 2.95 -27.52 32.13
C ASP A 174 1.51 -27.32 31.59
N LYS A 175 1.06 -26.06 31.55
CA LYS A 175 -0.24 -25.61 31.04
C LYS A 175 -0.15 -25.10 29.60
N ARG A 176 1.00 -25.22 28.92
CA ARG A 176 1.20 -24.75 27.55
C ARG A 176 1.16 -25.93 26.58
N ALA A 177 0.24 -25.87 25.63
CA ALA A 177 0.15 -26.86 24.56
C ALA A 177 0.97 -26.44 23.34
N ASN A 178 1.37 -27.42 22.53
CA ASN A 178 2.08 -27.24 21.26
C ASN A 178 3.45 -26.54 21.39
N VAL A 179 4.18 -26.86 22.46
CA VAL A 179 5.56 -26.41 22.67
C VAL A 179 6.49 -27.32 21.89
N PRO A 180 7.41 -26.81 21.05
CA PRO A 180 8.41 -27.66 20.39
C PRO A 180 9.17 -28.54 21.40
N VAL A 181 9.29 -29.84 21.12
CA VAL A 181 10.03 -30.79 21.98
C VAL A 181 11.52 -30.43 22.03
N LYS A 182 12.04 -30.00 20.89
CA LYS A 182 13.38 -29.39 20.79
C LYS A 182 13.21 -27.91 20.52
N ASP A 183 13.91 -27.09 21.29
CA ASP A 183 13.86 -25.64 21.15
C ASP A 183 14.22 -25.21 19.72
N VAL A 184 13.29 -24.51 19.07
CA VAL A 184 13.55 -23.81 17.83
C VAL A 184 14.06 -22.41 18.19
N MET A 185 15.39 -22.29 18.24
CA MET A 185 16.06 -21.05 18.61
C MET A 185 15.88 -19.96 17.55
N LEU A 186 15.51 -18.75 17.99
CA LEU A 186 15.71 -17.48 17.32
C LEU A 186 17.08 -16.95 17.75
N ILE A 187 18.10 -17.23 16.95
CA ILE A 187 19.51 -16.96 17.27
C ILE A 187 19.76 -15.46 17.29
N SER A 188 19.28 -14.74 16.27
CA SER A 188 19.39 -13.28 16.24
C SER A 188 18.32 -12.63 15.37
N ALA A 189 17.90 -11.43 15.73
CA ALA A 189 17.09 -10.54 14.89
C ALA A 189 17.86 -9.24 14.64
N LYS A 190 18.10 -8.88 13.39
CA LYS A 190 18.86 -7.66 13.05
C LYS A 190 18.15 -6.88 11.97
N ARG A 191 18.00 -5.56 12.20
CA ARG A 191 17.56 -4.66 11.13
C ARG A 191 18.45 -4.84 9.92
N VAL A 192 17.83 -5.03 8.77
CA VAL A 192 18.53 -4.96 7.51
C VAL A 192 18.77 -3.48 7.28
N VAL A 193 20.01 -3.02 7.52
CA VAL A 193 20.39 -1.65 7.17
C VAL A 193 20.23 -1.53 5.67
N SER A 194 19.16 -0.88 5.24
CA SER A 194 19.12 -0.28 3.92
C SER A 194 20.30 0.71 3.90
N LYS A 195 21.42 0.32 3.27
CA LYS A 195 22.33 1.33 2.71
C LYS A 195 21.43 2.32 1.98
N PRO A 196 21.72 3.64 1.94
CA PRO A 196 21.05 4.50 1.00
C PRO A 196 21.23 3.85 -0.37
N VAL A 197 20.18 3.18 -0.82
CA VAL A 197 20.08 2.69 -2.16
C VAL A 197 19.83 3.99 -2.90
N VAL A 198 20.93 4.68 -3.26
CA VAL A 198 21.02 5.13 -4.64
C VAL A 198 20.53 3.92 -5.41
N LYS A 199 19.31 3.99 -5.93
CA LYS A 199 18.81 2.98 -6.87
C LYS A 199 19.80 3.01 -8.02
N LYS A 200 20.89 2.25 -7.86
CA LYS A 200 21.59 1.63 -8.96
C LYS A 200 20.47 0.83 -9.59
N THR A 201 19.94 1.39 -10.67
CA THR A 201 19.42 0.66 -11.81
C THR A 201 19.91 -0.77 -11.71
N LYS A 202 19.03 -1.69 -11.28
CA LYS A 202 19.35 -3.11 -11.28
C LYS A 202 19.63 -3.47 -12.73
N ALA A 203 20.90 -3.57 -13.07
CA ALA A 203 21.33 -4.32 -14.23
C ALA A 203 20.96 -5.79 -13.97
N LYS A 204 20.03 -6.26 -14.81
CA LYS A 204 19.79 -7.67 -15.16
C LYS A 204 19.69 -8.66 -13.98
N SER A 205 18.51 -8.73 -13.37
CA SER A 205 17.93 -10.08 -13.21
C SER A 205 17.58 -10.58 -14.61
N ASN A 206 17.66 -11.89 -14.87
CA ASN A 206 17.07 -12.45 -16.10
C ASN A 206 15.69 -11.81 -16.30
N PRO A 207 15.36 -11.32 -17.52
CA PRO A 207 14.12 -10.60 -17.72
C PRO A 207 13.00 -11.56 -17.35
N VAL A 208 12.21 -11.20 -16.33
CA VAL A 208 10.84 -11.68 -16.29
C VAL A 208 10.23 -11.10 -17.55
N SER A 209 10.22 -11.91 -18.61
CA SER A 209 9.60 -11.52 -19.87
C SER A 209 8.11 -11.64 -19.63
N TYR A 210 7.44 -10.52 -19.42
CA TYR A 210 6.00 -10.53 -19.38
C TYR A 210 5.47 -10.88 -20.76
N VAL A 211 4.75 -11.99 -20.82
CA VAL A 211 4.15 -12.54 -22.03
C VAL A 211 2.76 -11.96 -22.22
N GLU A 212 2.48 -11.47 -23.43
CA GLU A 212 1.14 -11.04 -23.85
C GLU A 212 0.16 -12.22 -23.79
N GLY A 213 -1.06 -11.98 -23.33
CA GLY A 213 -2.08 -13.01 -23.11
C GLY A 213 -1.97 -13.70 -21.75
N GLU A 214 -0.78 -13.78 -21.17
CA GLU A 214 -0.55 -14.36 -19.84
C GLU A 214 -0.57 -13.31 -18.73
N HIS A 215 0.27 -12.27 -18.86
CA HIS A 215 0.50 -11.27 -17.81
C HIS A 215 -0.26 -9.96 -18.07
N TYR A 216 -0.41 -9.59 -19.34
CA TYR A 216 -1.19 -8.44 -19.81
C TYR A 216 -1.92 -8.81 -21.09
N ALA A 217 -2.99 -8.10 -21.43
CA ALA A 217 -3.74 -8.28 -22.66
C ALA A 217 -3.54 -7.09 -23.60
N LEU A 218 -3.46 -7.34 -24.91
CA LEU A 218 -3.54 -6.29 -25.92
C LEU A 218 -5.01 -5.96 -26.21
N LEU A 219 -5.31 -4.69 -26.44
CA LEU A 219 -6.61 -4.25 -26.95
C LEU A 219 -6.74 -4.59 -28.43
N ASP A 220 -7.92 -5.05 -28.83
CA ASP A 220 -8.26 -5.32 -30.25
C ASP A 220 -7.96 -4.11 -31.15
N LYS A 221 -8.21 -2.91 -30.62
CA LYS A 221 -7.94 -1.62 -31.27
C LYS A 221 -7.35 -0.66 -30.24
N PRO A 222 -6.21 0.00 -30.55
CA PRO A 222 -5.69 1.05 -29.71
C PRO A 222 -6.72 2.17 -29.51
N VAL A 223 -6.84 2.65 -28.27
CA VAL A 223 -7.68 3.80 -27.92
C VAL A 223 -6.80 5.05 -27.93
N PRO A 224 -7.23 6.15 -28.57
CA PRO A 224 -6.48 7.41 -28.56
C PRO A 224 -6.21 7.90 -27.14
N THR A 225 -4.97 8.33 -26.89
CA THR A 225 -4.55 8.92 -25.62
C THR A 225 -4.86 10.41 -25.58
N ARG A 226 -4.92 11.02 -24.38
CA ARG A 226 -5.20 12.46 -24.24
C ARG A 226 -4.06 13.35 -24.73
N ASP A 227 -2.83 12.83 -24.66
CA ASP A 227 -1.62 13.47 -25.16
C ASP A 227 -0.77 12.42 -25.88
N SER A 228 -0.81 12.44 -27.21
CA SER A 228 -0.03 11.52 -28.04
C SER A 228 1.48 11.67 -27.91
N SER A 229 1.96 12.78 -27.34
CA SER A 229 3.38 13.01 -27.07
C SER A 229 3.86 12.32 -25.79
N LYS A 230 2.95 11.75 -24.97
CA LYS A 230 3.28 11.05 -23.72
C LYS A 230 2.77 9.62 -23.73
N ILE A 231 3.37 8.80 -22.88
CA ILE A 231 2.91 7.45 -22.61
C ILE A 231 1.82 7.56 -21.55
N GLU A 232 0.56 7.49 -21.99
CA GLU A 232 -0.57 7.57 -21.06
C GLU A 232 -0.67 6.32 -20.21
N VAL A 233 -0.88 6.49 -18.90
CA VAL A 233 -1.19 5.38 -18.01
C VAL A 233 -2.42 5.73 -17.20
N ILE A 234 -3.45 4.90 -17.30
CA ILE A 234 -4.68 5.10 -16.54
C ILE A 234 -4.88 3.95 -15.56
N GLU A 235 -5.31 4.29 -14.36
CA GLU A 235 -5.86 3.34 -13.40
C GLU A 235 -7.39 3.40 -13.49
N ILE A 236 -8.03 2.37 -14.04
CA ILE A 236 -9.47 2.21 -14.01
C ILE A 236 -9.87 1.78 -12.59
N PHE A 237 -10.59 2.64 -11.88
CA PHE A 237 -11.00 2.42 -10.49
C PHE A 237 -12.50 2.64 -10.28
N SER A 238 -13.03 2.18 -9.15
CA SER A 238 -14.36 2.56 -8.67
C SER A 238 -14.30 2.90 -7.19
N TYR A 239 -14.99 3.95 -6.75
CA TYR A 239 -14.97 4.36 -5.35
C TYR A 239 -15.58 3.34 -4.38
N GLY A 240 -16.50 2.49 -4.87
CA GLY A 240 -17.08 1.42 -4.06
C GLY A 240 -16.26 0.13 -4.04
N CYS A 241 -15.09 0.09 -4.68
CA CYS A 241 -14.27 -1.11 -4.84
C CYS A 241 -13.20 -1.19 -3.74
N PRO A 242 -13.25 -2.18 -2.81
CA PRO A 242 -12.28 -2.30 -1.74
C PRO A 242 -10.85 -2.53 -2.23
N ARG A 243 -10.68 -3.26 -3.34
CA ARG A 243 -9.37 -3.49 -3.95
C ARG A 243 -8.79 -2.22 -4.56
N CYS A 244 -9.64 -1.30 -5.02
CA CYS A 244 -9.23 -0.02 -5.57
C CYS A 244 -8.75 0.89 -4.44
N TYR A 245 -9.48 0.90 -3.31
CA TYR A 245 -9.04 1.56 -2.08
C TYR A 245 -7.69 1.03 -1.59
N GLU A 246 -7.49 -0.30 -1.58
CA GLU A 246 -6.20 -0.92 -1.21
C GLU A 246 -5.06 -0.52 -2.17
N PHE A 247 -5.37 -0.33 -3.47
CA PHE A 247 -4.39 0.00 -4.49
C PHE A 247 -3.99 1.48 -4.51
N GLU A 248 -4.90 2.36 -4.12
CA GLU A 248 -4.78 3.82 -4.30
C GLU A 248 -3.45 4.38 -3.76
N PRO A 249 -3.00 4.07 -2.53
CA PRO A 249 -1.70 4.58 -2.06
C PRO A 249 -0.51 4.09 -2.90
N LEU A 250 -0.58 2.84 -3.36
CA LEU A 250 0.50 2.20 -4.12
C LEU A 250 0.61 2.79 -5.53
N VAL A 251 -0.51 2.94 -6.23
CA VAL A 251 -0.56 3.46 -7.60
C VAL A 251 -0.32 4.98 -7.65
N GLN A 252 -0.79 5.75 -6.66
CA GLN A 252 -0.46 7.18 -6.55
C GLN A 252 1.04 7.40 -6.31
N SER A 253 1.63 6.66 -5.38
CA SER A 253 3.09 6.70 -5.13
C SER A 253 3.89 6.26 -6.35
N TRP A 254 3.41 5.27 -7.09
CA TRP A 254 4.01 4.87 -8.36
C TRP A 254 3.92 5.99 -9.41
N GLY A 255 2.76 6.60 -9.60
CA GLY A 255 2.54 7.67 -10.57
C GLY A 255 3.40 8.91 -10.32
N GLN A 256 3.55 9.32 -9.06
CA GLN A 256 4.39 10.45 -8.66
C GLN A 256 5.88 10.26 -8.96
N ARG A 257 6.34 9.00 -9.14
CA ARG A 257 7.74 8.68 -9.44
C ARG A 257 8.04 8.59 -10.93
N GLN A 258 7.02 8.72 -11.78
CA GLN A 258 7.20 8.59 -13.22
C GLN A 258 7.87 9.83 -13.84
N GLY A 259 8.55 9.62 -14.96
CA GLY A 259 9.17 10.70 -15.74
C GLY A 259 8.14 11.60 -16.41
N SER A 260 8.57 12.76 -16.90
CA SER A 260 7.69 13.73 -17.60
C SER A 260 7.13 13.20 -18.92
N ASP A 261 7.68 12.10 -19.43
CA ASP A 261 7.23 11.39 -20.61
C ASP A 261 6.02 10.48 -20.36
N VAL A 262 5.69 10.20 -19.09
CA VAL A 262 4.54 9.39 -18.69
C VAL A 262 3.44 10.29 -18.17
N ASP A 263 2.21 9.97 -18.56
CA ASP A 263 1.03 10.73 -18.21
C ASP A 263 0.06 9.87 -17.40
N PHE A 264 0.29 9.82 -16.09
CA PHE A 264 -0.51 9.03 -15.16
C PHE A 264 -1.75 9.78 -14.67
N TRP A 265 -2.90 9.11 -14.64
CA TRP A 265 -4.07 9.60 -13.91
C TRP A 265 -5.04 8.49 -13.49
N ALA A 266 -5.74 8.73 -12.38
CA ALA A 266 -6.86 7.89 -11.95
C ALA A 266 -8.08 8.11 -12.87
N PHE A 267 -8.74 7.02 -13.23
CA PHE A 267 -9.80 7.00 -14.23
C PHE A 267 -11.05 6.29 -13.68
N PRO A 268 -12.14 7.02 -13.37
CA PRO A 268 -13.32 6.40 -12.78
C PRO A 268 -14.04 5.52 -13.81
N ALA A 269 -14.28 4.26 -13.46
CA ALA A 269 -15.11 3.37 -14.23
C ALA A 269 -16.58 3.82 -14.19
N VAL A 270 -17.29 3.70 -15.32
CA VAL A 270 -18.71 4.05 -15.44
C VAL A 270 -19.47 2.92 -16.13
N TRP A 271 -19.82 1.88 -15.37
CA TRP A 271 -20.58 0.73 -15.90
C TRP A 271 -22.10 0.84 -15.69
N ASN A 272 -22.53 1.69 -14.76
CA ASN A 272 -23.94 1.84 -14.37
C ASN A 272 -24.21 3.24 -13.78
N GLN A 273 -25.49 3.54 -13.57
CA GLN A 273 -25.92 4.86 -13.09
C GLN A 273 -25.37 5.23 -11.70
N PRO A 274 -25.33 4.35 -10.69
CA PRO A 274 -24.65 4.67 -9.42
C PRO A 274 -23.19 5.08 -9.59
N MET A 275 -22.44 4.40 -10.46
CA MET A 275 -21.04 4.75 -10.73
C MET A 275 -20.89 6.08 -11.46
N LYS A 276 -21.89 6.46 -12.26
CA LYS A 276 -21.92 7.77 -12.93
C LYS A 276 -21.92 8.94 -11.94
N LEU A 277 -22.68 8.84 -10.84
CA LEU A 277 -22.66 9.84 -9.76
C LEU A 277 -21.24 10.04 -9.21
N PHE A 278 -20.53 8.94 -8.95
CA PHE A 278 -19.18 8.99 -8.40
C PHE A 278 -18.14 9.48 -9.43
N ALA A 279 -18.31 9.15 -10.71
CA ALA A 279 -17.49 9.70 -11.78
C ALA A 279 -17.70 11.22 -11.93
N GLN A 280 -18.95 11.69 -11.89
CA GLN A 280 -19.26 13.12 -11.87
C GLN A 280 -18.60 13.81 -10.67
N ALA A 281 -18.63 13.18 -9.49
CA ALA A 281 -17.94 13.70 -8.31
C ALA A 281 -16.41 13.76 -8.50
N PHE A 282 -15.78 12.71 -9.05
CA PHE A 282 -14.36 12.73 -9.38
C PHE A 282 -13.99 13.88 -10.31
N TYR A 283 -14.71 14.04 -11.42
CA TYR A 283 -14.43 15.12 -12.37
C TYR A 283 -14.79 16.51 -11.83
N THR A 284 -15.78 16.61 -10.94
CA THR A 284 -16.07 17.86 -10.21
C THR A 284 -14.88 18.26 -9.35
N ALA A 285 -14.33 17.32 -8.56
CA ALA A 285 -13.13 17.57 -7.76
C ALA A 285 -11.91 17.89 -8.64
N HIS A 286 -11.79 17.25 -9.81
CA HIS A 286 -10.73 17.53 -10.78
C HIS A 286 -10.82 18.97 -11.32
N VAL A 287 -11.99 19.39 -11.80
CA VAL A 287 -12.22 20.75 -12.34
C VAL A 287 -12.01 21.82 -11.27
N LEU A 288 -12.38 21.53 -10.02
CA LEU A 288 -12.17 22.44 -8.89
C LEU A 288 -10.71 22.44 -8.38
N GLY A 289 -9.87 21.50 -8.81
CA GLY A 289 -8.49 21.37 -8.31
C GLY A 289 -8.42 20.92 -6.84
N VAL A 290 -9.40 20.12 -6.38
CA VAL A 290 -9.52 19.66 -4.98
C VAL A 290 -9.53 18.13 -4.86
N LEU A 291 -8.97 17.42 -5.84
CA LEU A 291 -8.88 15.96 -5.80
C LEU A 291 -8.16 15.44 -4.56
N ASP A 292 -7.12 16.12 -4.09
CA ASP A 292 -6.38 15.81 -2.86
C ASP A 292 -7.28 15.83 -1.60
N LYS A 293 -8.30 16.69 -1.58
CA LYS A 293 -9.25 16.81 -0.47
C LYS A 293 -10.42 15.84 -0.54
N ILE A 294 -10.71 15.31 -1.73
CA ILE A 294 -11.94 14.56 -2.00
C ILE A 294 -11.67 13.08 -2.27
N HIS A 295 -10.64 12.76 -3.06
CA HIS A 295 -10.46 11.43 -3.64
C HIS A 295 -10.31 10.35 -2.56
N HIS A 296 -9.27 10.42 -1.74
CA HIS A 296 -9.04 9.44 -0.67
C HIS A 296 -10.13 9.48 0.42
N PRO A 297 -10.62 10.67 0.88
CA PRO A 297 -11.73 10.72 1.82
C PRO A 297 -13.04 10.10 1.32
N LEU A 298 -13.40 10.30 0.05
CA LEU A 298 -14.61 9.70 -0.54
C LEU A 298 -14.49 8.18 -0.61
N PHE A 299 -13.32 7.70 -0.98
CA PHE A 299 -12.95 6.29 -0.93
C PHE A 299 -13.13 5.69 0.47
N THR A 300 -12.56 6.35 1.50
CA THR A 300 -12.69 5.95 2.90
C THR A 300 -14.15 5.95 3.36
N ALA A 301 -14.91 7.00 3.03
CA ALA A 301 -16.33 7.10 3.36
C ALA A 301 -17.14 5.92 2.83
N LEU A 302 -16.89 5.51 1.58
CA LEU A 302 -17.67 4.45 0.93
C LEU A 302 -17.19 3.04 1.32
N VAL A 303 -15.87 2.81 1.37
CA VAL A 303 -15.30 1.47 1.57
C VAL A 303 -15.11 1.13 3.05
N ILE A 304 -14.68 2.08 3.86
CA ILE A 304 -14.29 1.85 5.26
C ILE A 304 -15.42 2.22 6.21
N GLU A 305 -16.02 3.39 6.01
CA GLU A 305 -17.11 3.90 6.85
C GLU A 305 -18.48 3.39 6.40
N GLN A 306 -18.58 2.81 5.20
CA GLN A 306 -19.82 2.29 4.60
C GLN A 306 -20.94 3.34 4.55
N LYS A 307 -20.57 4.61 4.35
CA LYS A 307 -21.54 5.69 4.14
C LYS A 307 -22.32 5.46 2.85
N THR A 308 -23.60 5.76 2.90
CA THR A 308 -24.50 5.75 1.76
C THR A 308 -24.50 7.13 1.10
N ILE A 309 -24.11 7.19 -0.18
CA ILE A 309 -24.24 8.38 -1.03
C ILE A 309 -24.88 7.93 -2.34
N HIS A 310 -26.13 8.32 -2.57
CA HIS A 310 -26.96 7.85 -3.68
C HIS A 310 -27.42 8.94 -4.62
N ASN A 311 -27.27 10.21 -4.22
CA ASN A 311 -27.77 11.34 -4.99
C ASN A 311 -26.84 12.55 -4.89
N LYS A 312 -27.13 13.55 -5.74
CA LYS A 312 -26.36 14.80 -5.81
C LYS A 312 -26.38 15.59 -4.50
N PRO A 313 -27.52 15.79 -3.80
CA PRO A 313 -27.52 16.48 -2.50
C PRO A 313 -26.59 15.83 -1.46
N GLU A 314 -26.63 14.51 -1.32
CA GLU A 314 -25.73 13.80 -0.40
C GLU A 314 -24.25 13.95 -0.79
N MET A 315 -23.95 13.93 -2.10
CA MET A 315 -22.60 14.20 -2.59
C MET A 315 -22.18 15.66 -2.32
N ALA A 316 -23.09 16.62 -2.46
CA ALA A 316 -22.83 18.02 -2.17
C ALA A 316 -22.51 18.23 -0.69
N ASN A 317 -23.27 17.58 0.20
CA ASN A 317 -23.00 17.57 1.64
C ASN A 317 -21.62 16.98 1.94
N PHE A 318 -21.24 15.90 1.26
CA PHE A 318 -19.90 15.34 1.39
C PHE A 318 -18.81 16.37 1.02
N PHE A 319 -18.95 17.05 -0.13
CA PHE A 319 -18.01 18.10 -0.55
C PHE A 319 -17.97 19.28 0.44
N ALA A 320 -19.12 19.66 1.02
CA ALA A 320 -19.21 20.70 2.03
C ALA A 320 -18.45 20.36 3.32
N LEU A 321 -18.49 19.10 3.77
CA LEU A 321 -17.68 18.63 4.91
C LEU A 321 -16.17 18.73 4.65
N HIS A 322 -15.76 18.77 3.39
CA HIS A 322 -14.37 18.95 2.96
C HIS A 322 -14.05 20.39 2.52
N GLY A 323 -14.93 21.35 2.82
CA GLY A 323 -14.68 22.78 2.63
C GLY A 323 -15.00 23.32 1.24
N ILE A 324 -15.79 22.60 0.44
CA ILE A 324 -16.27 23.08 -0.87
C ILE A 324 -17.74 23.48 -0.69
N ASP A 325 -18.06 24.77 -0.89
CA ASP A 325 -19.43 25.23 -0.72
C ASP A 325 -20.40 24.58 -1.72
N GLU A 326 -21.63 24.34 -1.26
CA GLU A 326 -22.65 23.60 -2.01
C GLU A 326 -22.99 24.24 -3.35
N LYS A 327 -22.93 25.57 -3.45
CA LYS A 327 -23.24 26.31 -4.67
C LYS A 327 -22.13 26.10 -5.72
N THR A 328 -20.87 26.21 -5.33
CA THR A 328 -19.71 25.93 -6.18
C THR A 328 -19.69 24.48 -6.63
N PHE A 329 -19.92 23.53 -5.72
CA PHE A 329 -20.07 22.12 -6.06
C PHE A 329 -21.18 21.93 -7.11
N THR A 330 -22.38 22.42 -6.83
CA THR A 330 -23.55 22.20 -7.68
C THR A 330 -23.37 22.82 -9.06
N ALA A 331 -22.82 24.03 -9.15
CA ALA A 331 -22.53 24.69 -10.41
C ALA A 331 -21.53 23.87 -11.26
N THR A 332 -20.46 23.38 -10.63
CA THR A 332 -19.41 22.61 -11.32
C THR A 332 -19.89 21.21 -11.71
N PHE A 333 -20.60 20.53 -10.80
CA PHE A 333 -21.16 19.20 -11.02
C PHE A 333 -22.13 19.15 -12.21
N ASN A 334 -22.92 20.21 -12.42
CA ASN A 334 -23.84 20.33 -13.56
C ASN A 334 -23.18 20.96 -14.81
N SER A 335 -21.87 21.21 -14.80
CA SER A 335 -21.21 21.90 -15.91
C SER A 335 -21.04 21.00 -17.15
N MET A 336 -21.05 21.60 -18.34
CA MET A 336 -20.75 20.91 -19.59
C MET A 336 -19.35 20.25 -19.59
N ALA A 337 -18.40 20.83 -18.85
CA ALA A 337 -17.05 20.27 -18.70
C ALA A 337 -17.10 18.90 -18.01
N VAL A 338 -17.73 18.82 -16.82
CA VAL A 338 -17.89 17.55 -16.09
C VAL A 338 -18.70 16.54 -16.90
N GLU A 339 -19.79 16.99 -17.54
CA GLU A 339 -20.63 16.11 -18.36
C GLU A 339 -19.86 15.52 -19.56
N SER A 340 -19.03 16.33 -20.24
CA SER A 340 -18.16 15.87 -21.33
C SER A 340 -17.12 14.85 -20.84
N MET A 341 -16.47 15.11 -19.70
CA MET A 341 -15.50 14.18 -19.12
C MET A 341 -16.12 12.83 -18.76
N VAL A 342 -17.34 12.84 -18.20
CA VAL A 342 -18.05 11.59 -17.88
C VAL A 342 -18.44 10.81 -19.12
N ARG A 343 -18.93 11.48 -20.18
CA ARG A 343 -19.21 10.83 -21.47
C ARG A 343 -17.96 10.20 -22.09
N GLN A 344 -16.83 10.91 -22.04
CA GLN A 344 -15.54 10.39 -22.49
C GLN A 344 -15.11 9.19 -21.65
N ALA A 345 -15.35 9.23 -20.34
CA ALA A 345 -15.06 8.12 -19.44
C ALA A 345 -15.89 6.87 -19.82
N GLU A 346 -17.21 7.03 -19.98
CA GLU A 346 -18.13 5.97 -20.41
C GLU A 346 -17.66 5.31 -21.73
N GLU A 347 -17.33 6.11 -22.74
CA GLU A 347 -16.88 5.59 -24.03
C GLU A 347 -15.54 4.87 -23.93
N ARG A 348 -14.56 5.45 -23.21
CA ARG A 348 -13.25 4.82 -23.05
C ARG A 348 -13.34 3.53 -22.25
N VAL A 349 -14.16 3.42 -21.20
CA VAL A 349 -14.44 2.14 -20.53
C VAL A 349 -14.98 1.11 -21.51
N ARG A 350 -15.93 1.50 -22.38
CA ARG A 350 -16.51 0.61 -23.41
C ARG A 350 -15.45 0.10 -24.39
N LEU A 351 -14.53 0.97 -24.80
CA LEU A 351 -13.45 0.63 -25.72
C LEU A 351 -12.39 -0.27 -25.04
N TYR A 352 -12.04 0.01 -23.78
CA TYR A 352 -11.08 -0.80 -23.03
C TYR A 352 -11.64 -2.17 -22.64
N LYS A 353 -12.94 -2.30 -22.44
CA LYS A 353 -13.60 -3.54 -22.00
C LYS A 353 -12.94 -4.14 -20.73
N PRO A 354 -12.64 -3.34 -19.68
CA PRO A 354 -11.94 -3.82 -18.49
C PRO A 354 -12.65 -5.04 -17.89
N ALA A 355 -11.88 -5.98 -17.35
CA ALA A 355 -12.36 -7.19 -16.70
C ALA A 355 -12.86 -6.89 -15.28
N GLY A 356 -12.42 -5.76 -14.70
CA GLY A 356 -12.90 -5.24 -13.44
C GLY A 356 -12.14 -3.98 -13.02
N ALA A 357 -12.15 -3.70 -11.72
CA ALA A 357 -11.29 -2.69 -11.10
C ALA A 357 -10.66 -3.26 -9.81
N PRO A 358 -9.44 -2.83 -9.44
CA PRO A 358 -8.57 -1.93 -10.20
C PRO A 358 -7.94 -2.64 -11.42
N GLU A 359 -7.77 -1.90 -12.52
CA GLU A 359 -7.12 -2.36 -13.74
C GLU A 359 -6.30 -1.21 -14.34
N ILE A 360 -5.12 -1.50 -14.88
CA ILE A 360 -4.27 -0.47 -15.52
C ILE A 360 -4.34 -0.61 -17.04
N VAL A 361 -4.39 0.53 -17.75
CA VAL A 361 -4.19 0.57 -19.20
C VAL A 361 -2.98 1.43 -19.54
N VAL A 362 -2.07 0.88 -20.34
CA VAL A 362 -0.85 1.56 -20.81
C VAL A 362 -0.97 1.93 -22.28
N ASN A 363 -0.74 3.21 -22.56
CA ASN A 363 -0.76 3.90 -23.84
C ASN A 363 -1.97 3.59 -24.72
N GLY A 364 -3.12 3.35 -24.09
CA GLY A 364 -4.34 2.94 -24.79
C GLY A 364 -4.19 1.64 -25.60
N LYS A 365 -3.24 0.76 -25.26
CA LYS A 365 -2.92 -0.48 -26.00
C LYS A 365 -2.97 -1.72 -25.13
N TYR A 366 -2.43 -1.65 -23.91
CA TYR A 366 -2.21 -2.81 -23.07
C TYR A 366 -3.03 -2.72 -21.80
N ARG A 367 -3.66 -3.81 -21.41
CA ARG A 367 -4.46 -3.95 -20.21
C ARG A 367 -3.79 -4.87 -19.22
N ILE A 368 -3.79 -4.48 -17.96
CA ILE A 368 -3.14 -5.20 -16.87
C ILE A 368 -4.17 -5.34 -15.76
N ASP A 369 -4.74 -6.53 -15.64
CA ASP A 369 -5.63 -6.87 -14.53
C ASP A 369 -4.86 -7.61 -13.43
N ARG A 370 -5.39 -7.52 -12.21
CA ARG A 370 -4.76 -8.10 -11.01
C ARG A 370 -4.60 -9.62 -11.08
N MET A 371 -5.53 -10.33 -11.74
CA MET A 371 -5.53 -11.80 -11.74
C MET A 371 -4.43 -12.34 -12.63
N ARG A 372 -4.28 -11.81 -13.84
CA ARG A 372 -3.18 -12.14 -14.76
C ARG A 372 -1.83 -11.70 -14.21
N ALA A 373 -1.78 -10.52 -13.61
CA ALA A 373 -0.56 -10.01 -13.01
C ALA A 373 -0.12 -10.81 -11.77
N GLY A 374 -1.02 -11.46 -11.04
CA GLY A 374 -0.67 -12.14 -9.78
C GLY A 374 -0.59 -11.23 -8.56
N GLY A 375 -1.01 -9.96 -8.67
CA GLY A 375 -1.06 -9.01 -7.56
C GLY A 375 -0.93 -7.55 -7.99
N GLN A 376 -1.21 -6.63 -7.08
CA GLN A 376 -1.15 -5.18 -7.33
C GLN A 376 0.29 -4.66 -7.52
N GLU A 377 1.26 -5.20 -6.78
CA GLU A 377 2.68 -4.87 -6.97
C GLU A 377 3.15 -5.32 -8.36
N GLU A 378 2.77 -6.53 -8.77
CA GLU A 378 3.13 -7.07 -10.08
C GLU A 378 2.43 -6.32 -11.23
N MET A 379 1.20 -5.82 -11.02
CA MET A 379 0.54 -4.93 -11.99
C MET A 379 1.43 -3.71 -12.32
N LEU A 380 2.06 -3.10 -11.32
CA LEU A 380 2.96 -1.96 -11.52
C LEU A 380 4.26 -2.37 -12.19
N ALA A 381 4.80 -3.54 -11.86
CA ALA A 381 6.01 -4.06 -12.52
C ALA A 381 5.77 -4.34 -14.02
N ILE A 382 4.60 -4.88 -14.37
CA ILE A 382 4.15 -5.04 -15.76
C ILE A 382 3.94 -3.68 -16.43
N THR A 383 3.39 -2.71 -15.69
CA THR A 383 3.19 -1.33 -16.17
C THR A 383 4.53 -0.71 -16.57
N ASP A 384 5.54 -0.79 -15.72
CA ASP A 384 6.89 -0.27 -16.02
C ASP A 384 7.51 -0.97 -17.24
N PHE A 385 7.33 -2.28 -17.39
CA PHE A 385 7.77 -3.02 -18.59
C PHE A 385 7.10 -2.48 -19.86
N LEU A 386 5.79 -2.26 -19.84
CA LEU A 386 5.03 -1.79 -21.00
C LEU A 386 5.33 -0.33 -21.32
N ILE A 387 5.58 0.52 -20.33
CA ILE A 387 6.08 1.88 -20.56
C ILE A 387 7.42 1.82 -21.30
N ASN A 388 8.35 0.98 -20.86
CA ASN A 388 9.65 0.86 -21.53
C ASN A 388 9.53 0.29 -22.96
N LYS A 389 8.57 -0.63 -23.19
CA LYS A 389 8.22 -1.11 -24.53
C LYS A 389 7.74 0.03 -25.43
N GLU A 390 6.92 0.94 -24.91
CA GLU A 390 6.43 2.11 -25.66
C GLU A 390 7.52 3.18 -25.87
N ARG A 391 8.41 3.41 -24.89
CA ARG A 391 9.58 4.29 -25.05
C ARG A 391 10.44 3.85 -26.24
N ALA A 392 10.78 2.57 -26.28
CA ALA A 392 11.56 1.99 -27.37
C ALA A 392 10.85 2.14 -28.73
N ALA A 393 9.53 1.95 -28.79
CA ALA A 393 8.75 2.11 -30.02
C ALA A 393 8.65 3.58 -30.50
N LEU A 394 8.69 4.53 -29.57
CA LEU A 394 8.66 5.98 -29.86
C LEU A 394 10.06 6.58 -30.09
N GLY A 395 11.13 5.79 -29.97
CA GLY A 395 12.51 6.26 -30.08
C GLY A 395 12.93 7.17 -28.91
N LYS A 396 12.32 6.98 -27.73
CA LYS A 396 12.55 7.76 -26.51
C LYS A 396 13.38 7.02 -25.48
#